data_AF-A0A959T2S0-F1
#
_entry.id   AF-A0A959T2S0-F1
#
_cell.length_a   1.000
_cell.length_b   1.000
_cell.length_c   1.000
_cell.angle_alpha   90.00
_cell.angle_beta   90.00
_cell.angle_gamma   90.00
#
_symmetry.space_group_name_H-M   'P 1'
#
loop_
_entity.id
_entity.type
_entity.pdbx_description
1 polymer ?
#
loop_
_entity_poly.entity_id
_entity_poly.type
_entity_poly.pdbx_seq_one_letter_code
_entity_poly.pdbx_strand_id
1 'polypeptide(L)' 'LIGMDLEWGLAMRLDSTFRYPKQMTLGALREDDLIVEMGRDIARQMRRLGVHVSFSPVA' A
#
# COMPACT_ATOMS: atom_id res chain seq x y z
N LEU A 1 11.28 -5.59 15.11
CA LEU A 1 10.02 -5.45 14.36
C LEU A 1 9.96 -4.03 13.82
N ILE A 2 9.70 -3.83 12.52
CA ILE A 2 9.60 -2.48 11.91
C ILE A 2 8.18 -2.31 11.39
N GLY A 3 7.49 -1.26 11.85
CA GLY A 3 6.15 -0.88 11.41
C GLY A 3 6.18 0.39 10.58
N MET A 4 5.34 0.47 9.54
CA MET A 4 5.22 1.66 8.70
C MET A 4 3.78 1.88 8.26
N ASP A 5 3.41 3.15 8.11
CA ASP A 5 2.11 3.58 7.62
C ASP A 5 2.17 3.76 6.09
N LEU A 6 1.37 2.96 5.38
CA LEU A 6 1.53 2.64 3.95
C LEU A 6 0.17 2.54 3.22
N GLU A 7 -0.80 3.36 3.60
CA GLU A 7 -2.17 3.33 3.08
C GLU A 7 -2.25 3.46 1.55
N TRP A 8 -1.26 4.13 0.94
CA TRP A 8 -1.13 4.35 -0.51
C TRP A 8 0.16 3.74 -1.08
N GLY A 9 0.76 2.78 -0.37
CA GLY A 9 2.06 2.19 -0.69
C GLY A 9 3.26 3.03 -0.25
N LEU A 10 4.46 2.63 -0.70
CA LEU A 10 5.74 3.15 -0.20
C LEU A 10 5.88 4.67 -0.35
N ALA A 11 5.21 5.26 -1.35
CA ALA A 11 5.25 6.68 -1.66
C ALA A 11 4.69 7.59 -0.56
N MET A 12 4.10 7.00 0.49
CA MET A 12 3.57 7.74 1.64
C MET A 12 4.67 8.18 2.62
N ARG A 13 5.80 7.45 2.68
CA ARG A 13 6.94 7.75 3.56
C ARG A 13 8.30 7.74 2.87
N LEU A 14 8.41 7.11 1.70
CA LEU A 14 9.61 7.09 0.87
C LEU A 14 9.38 7.93 -0.38
N ASP A 15 10.38 8.73 -0.74
CA ASP A 15 10.41 9.40 -2.04
C ASP A 15 10.87 8.44 -3.14
N SER A 16 10.59 8.76 -4.40
CA SER A 16 11.02 7.98 -5.58
C SER A 16 10.48 6.54 -5.68
N THR A 17 9.40 6.19 -4.96
CA THR A 17 8.73 4.88 -5.07
C THR A 17 7.41 4.96 -5.83
N PHE A 18 6.89 3.80 -6.27
CA PHE A 18 5.61 3.71 -6.97
C PHE A 18 4.46 4.28 -6.12
N ARG A 19 3.62 5.12 -6.73
CA ARG A 19 2.51 5.79 -6.04
C ARG A 19 1.19 5.18 -6.49
N TYR A 20 0.48 4.57 -5.55
CA TYR A 20 -0.85 4.04 -5.82
C TYR A 20 -1.94 5.13 -5.69
N PRO A 21 -3.11 4.92 -6.31
CA PRO A 21 -4.26 5.82 -6.15
C PRO A 21 -4.72 5.91 -4.69
N LYS A 22 -5.34 7.04 -4.33
CA LYS A 22 -5.95 7.22 -3.00
C LYS A 22 -7.22 6.35 -2.85
N GLN A 23 -7.70 6.12 -1.62
CA GLN A 23 -8.76 5.13 -1.29
C GLN A 23 -10.06 5.67 -1.87
N MET A 24 -10.22 6.99 -1.91
CA MET A 24 -11.34 7.64 -2.56
C MET A 24 -11.40 7.33 -4.06
N THR A 25 -10.26 7.15 -4.72
CA THR A 25 -10.16 6.72 -6.11
C THR A 25 -10.36 5.20 -6.23
N LEU A 26 -9.79 4.42 -5.32
CA LEU A 26 -9.94 2.95 -5.29
C LEU A 26 -11.38 2.53 -4.98
N GLY A 27 -12.09 3.25 -4.12
CA GLY A 27 -13.50 3.02 -3.80
C GLY A 27 -14.46 3.41 -4.93
N ALA A 28 -13.97 4.13 -5.95
CA ALA A 28 -14.71 4.38 -7.18
C ALA A 28 -14.49 3.28 -8.24
N LEU A 29 -13.50 2.39 -8.06
CA LEU A 29 -13.35 1.21 -8.90
C LEU A 29 -14.42 0.17 -8.56
N ARG A 30 -14.80 -0.61 -9.58
CA ARG A 30 -15.75 -1.73 -9.46
C ARG A 30 -15.06 -3.11 -9.41
N GLU A 31 -13.73 -3.11 -9.54
CA GLU A 31 -12.90 -4.31 -9.71
C GLU A 31 -12.04 -4.51 -8.46
N ASP A 32 -12.56 -5.29 -7.52
CA ASP A 32 -11.91 -5.57 -6.23
C ASP A 32 -10.58 -6.34 -6.40
N ASP A 33 -10.44 -7.09 -7.49
CA ASP A 33 -9.22 -7.85 -7.82
C ASP A 33 -7.99 -6.94 -7.95
N LEU A 34 -8.16 -5.74 -8.50
CA LEU A 34 -7.08 -4.76 -8.64
C LEU A 34 -6.62 -4.21 -7.28
N ILE A 35 -7.54 -4.10 -6.31
CA ILE A 35 -7.24 -3.68 -4.94
C ILE A 35 -6.43 -4.78 -4.23
N VAL A 36 -6.80 -6.04 -4.43
CA VAL A 36 -6.07 -7.19 -3.89
C VAL A 36 -4.66 -7.30 -4.49
N GLU A 37 -4.54 -7.10 -5.80
CA GLU A 37 -3.24 -7.11 -6.48
C GLU A 37 -2.33 -5.98 -5.98
N MET A 38 -2.88 -4.77 -5.84
CA MET A 38 -2.18 -3.63 -5.23
C MET A 38 -1.67 -3.97 -3.83
N GLY A 39 -2.52 -4.53 -2.96
CA GLY A 39 -2.13 -4.93 -1.61
C GLY A 39 -0.99 -5.96 -1.61
N ARG A 40 -1.02 -6.92 -2.54
CA ARG A 40 0.04 -7.94 -2.70
C ARG A 40 1.36 -7.30 -3.12
N ASP A 41 1.35 -6.32 -4.02
CA ASP A 41 2.58 -5.67 -4.46
C ASP A 41 3.18 -4.77 -3.36
N ILE A 42 2.33 -4.03 -2.62
CA ILE A 42 2.76 -3.27 -1.44
C ILE A 42 3.41 -4.21 -0.41
N ALA A 43 2.79 -5.36 -0.10
CA ALA A 43 3.35 -6.33 0.84
C ALA A 43 4.71 -6.89 0.38
N ARG A 44 4.89 -7.13 -0.93
CA ARG A 44 6.17 -7.57 -1.51
C ARG A 44 7.25 -6.51 -1.33
N GLN A 45 6.92 -5.24 -1.59
CA GLN A 45 7.83 -4.12 -1.42
C GLN A 45 8.19 -3.90 0.05
N MET A 46 7.23 -4.02 0.97
CA MET A 46 7.45 -3.96 2.42
C MET A 46 8.42 -5.05 2.90
N ARG A 47 8.23 -6.29 2.44
CA ARG A 47 9.11 -7.41 2.80
C ARG A 47 10.55 -7.16 2.32
N ARG A 48 10.75 -6.55 1.14
CA ARG A 48 12.08 -6.17 0.64
C ARG A 48 12.76 -5.11 1.50
N LEU A 49 11.99 -4.18 2.06
CA LEU A 49 12.49 -3.13 2.96
C LEU A 49 12.67 -3.60 4.42
N GLY A 50 12.28 -4.84 4.74
CA GLY A 50 12.29 -5.32 6.12
C GLY A 50 11.20 -4.70 6.99
N VAL A 51 10.13 -4.16 6.39
CA VAL A 51 8.92 -3.74 7.13
C VAL A 51 8.05 -4.96 7.36
N HIS A 52 7.67 -5.17 8.62
CA HIS A 52 6.96 -6.37 9.07
C HIS A 52 5.48 -6.10 9.35
N VAL A 53 5.11 -4.85 9.63
CA VAL A 53 3.74 -4.45 9.98
C VAL A 53 3.36 -3.19 9.20
N SER A 54 2.16 -3.19 8.60
CA SER A 54 1.53 -2.01 8.01
C SER A 54 0.41 -1.52 8.92
N PHE A 55 0.34 -0.22 9.20
CA PHE A 55 -0.82 0.39 9.86
C PHE A 55 -1.83 0.86 8.81
N SER A 56 -2.37 -0.06 8.02
CA SER A 56 -3.27 0.23 6.90
C SER A 56 -4.23 -0.94 6.69
N PRO A 57 -5.40 -0.75 6.05
CA PRO A 57 -5.98 0.50 5.52
C PRO A 57 -6.73 1.32 6.59
N VAL A 58 -7.01 2.61 6.31
CA VAL A 58 -7.94 3.42 7.11
C VAL A 58 -9.36 2.94 6.88
N ALA A 59 -10.10 2.76 7.96
CA ALA A 59 -11.53 2.43 7.93
C ALA A 59 -12.38 3.66 7.56
#